data_AF-A0A2V6PIX9-F1
#
_entry.id   AF-A0A2V6PIX9-F1
#
_cell.length_a   1.000
_cell.length_b   1.000
_cell.length_c   1.000
_cell.angle_alpha   90.00
_cell.angle_beta   90.00
_cell.angle_gamma   90.00
#
_symmetry.space_group_name_H-M   'P 1'
#
loop_
_entity.id
_entity.type
_entity.pdbx_description
1 polymer ?
#
loop_
_entity_poly.entity_id
_entity_poly.type
_entity_poly.pdbx_seq_one_letter_code
_entity_poly.pdbx_strand_id
1 'polypeptide(L)'
;MPGAWAVIFLDDADQPGALAYHDLTPDGLPQSKVFVRTTLQNGDLVSVSASHELVEMLVDPAINLMSTGPDRRTVYAYEAADPVEDLSFSVNGIAMTDFVYPAYFEMFHKPGSTQFDQMKKVTKPFQILPGGYQIVFKGGTWSQIYGSPEKRKRFAREDRRGHRSEERRKRILKPASPTEIARANARLTRSAPP
;
A
#
# COMPACT_ATOMS: atom_id res chain seq x y z
N MET A 1 -9.26 18.72 0.20
CA MET A 1 -9.56 19.25 1.55
C MET A 1 -8.30 19.94 2.04
N PRO A 2 -8.26 21.27 2.17
CA PRO A 2 -7.06 21.97 2.61
C PRO A 2 -6.69 21.58 4.05
N GLY A 3 -5.41 21.30 4.31
CA GLY A 3 -4.89 21.10 5.67
C GLY A 3 -5.22 19.76 6.34
N ALA A 4 -5.81 18.79 5.63
CA ALA A 4 -6.20 17.49 6.20
C ALA A 4 -5.55 16.32 5.47
N TRP A 5 -5.27 15.26 6.22
CA TRP A 5 -5.04 13.94 5.64
C TRP A 5 -6.38 13.38 5.15
N ALA A 6 -6.35 12.58 4.09
CA ALA A 6 -7.59 12.13 3.46
C ALA A 6 -7.55 10.65 3.10
N VAL A 7 -8.64 9.94 3.41
CA VAL A 7 -9.00 8.71 2.68
C VAL A 7 -10.14 9.09 1.74
N ILE A 8 -9.90 8.98 0.44
CA ILE A 8 -10.80 9.45 -0.61
C ILE A 8 -11.36 8.24 -1.34
N PHE A 9 -12.69 8.09 -1.31
CA PHE A 9 -13.39 7.09 -2.10
C PHE A 9 -13.77 7.69 -3.45
N LEU A 10 -13.28 7.07 -4.53
CA LEU A 10 -13.52 7.44 -5.92
C LEU A 10 -14.18 6.25 -6.61
N ASP A 11 -15.05 6.49 -7.59
CA ASP A 11 -15.71 5.38 -8.29
C ASP A 11 -14.71 4.55 -9.10
N ASP A 12 -13.94 5.22 -9.96
CA ASP A 12 -13.05 4.57 -10.92
C ASP A 12 -11.59 4.92 -10.66
N ALA A 13 -10.73 3.94 -10.95
CA ALA A 13 -9.29 4.10 -10.89
C ALA A 13 -8.81 5.27 -11.77
N ASP A 14 -8.15 6.25 -11.15
CA ASP A 14 -7.54 7.40 -11.84
C ASP A 14 -6.20 7.04 -12.50
N GLN A 15 -5.69 5.86 -12.15
CA GLN A 15 -4.66 5.11 -12.84
C GLN A 15 -5.27 3.77 -13.22
N PRO A 16 -5.10 3.26 -14.44
CA PRO A 16 -5.75 2.02 -14.83
C PRO A 16 -5.50 0.90 -13.81
N GLY A 17 -6.60 0.24 -13.42
CA GLY A 17 -6.70 -0.94 -12.55
C GLY A 17 -6.04 -0.89 -11.16
N ALA A 18 -5.61 0.29 -10.69
CA ALA A 18 -5.30 0.49 -9.27
C ALA A 18 -6.57 0.28 -8.43
N LEU A 19 -6.48 -0.48 -7.34
CA LEU A 19 -7.61 -0.70 -6.42
C LEU A 19 -7.65 0.37 -5.33
N ALA A 20 -6.47 0.70 -4.80
CA ALA A 20 -6.25 1.80 -3.89
C ALA A 20 -4.74 2.12 -3.87
N TYR A 21 -4.35 3.32 -3.45
CA TYR A 21 -2.96 3.66 -3.13
C TYR A 21 -2.91 4.87 -2.20
N HIS A 22 -1.86 5.00 -1.40
CA HIS A 22 -1.53 6.25 -0.70
C HIS A 22 -0.39 7.00 -1.38
N ASP A 23 -0.47 8.34 -1.33
CA ASP A 23 0.44 9.31 -1.93
C ASP A 23 0.40 10.61 -1.10
N LEU A 24 1.10 11.64 -1.53
CA LEU A 24 0.98 13.00 -1.01
C LEU A 24 0.06 13.83 -1.90
N THR A 25 -0.75 14.67 -1.27
CA THR A 25 -1.42 15.80 -1.93
C THR A 25 -0.37 16.76 -2.51
N PRO A 26 -0.74 17.65 -3.46
CA PRO A 26 0.17 18.70 -3.93
C PRO A 26 0.75 19.59 -2.81
N ASP A 27 0.03 19.69 -1.69
CA ASP A 27 0.44 20.45 -0.50
C ASP A 27 1.33 19.62 0.45
N GLY A 28 1.71 18.39 0.08
CA GLY A 28 2.59 17.50 0.85
C GLY A 28 1.89 16.75 1.99
N LEU A 29 0.56 16.79 2.08
CA LEU A 29 -0.21 16.05 3.09
C LEU A 29 -0.51 14.63 2.62
N PRO A 30 -0.44 13.61 3.50
CA PRO A 30 -0.81 12.24 3.17
C PRO A 30 -2.26 12.10 2.68
N GLN A 31 -2.44 11.30 1.64
CA GLN A 31 -3.74 10.91 1.10
C GLN A 31 -3.74 9.44 0.70
N SER A 32 -4.85 8.75 0.92
CA SER A 32 -5.17 7.45 0.33
C SER A 32 -6.33 7.61 -0.65
N LYS A 33 -6.24 7.02 -1.83
CA LYS A 33 -7.33 6.94 -2.80
C LYS A 33 -7.81 5.50 -2.90
N VAL A 34 -9.12 5.29 -2.82
CA VAL A 34 -9.78 3.97 -2.85
C VAL A 34 -10.78 3.97 -4.00
N PHE A 35 -10.63 3.05 -4.96
CA PHE A 35 -11.40 3.03 -6.21
C PHE A 35 -12.54 2.02 -6.15
N VAL A 36 -13.68 2.43 -5.62
CA VAL A 36 -14.82 1.59 -5.20
C VAL A 36 -15.27 0.63 -6.31
N ARG A 37 -15.58 1.12 -7.51
CA ARG A 37 -16.08 0.29 -8.61
C ARG A 37 -15.00 -0.67 -9.11
N THR A 38 -13.75 -0.20 -9.21
CA THR A 38 -12.61 -1.03 -9.62
C THR A 38 -12.34 -2.15 -8.62
N THR A 39 -12.34 -1.86 -7.31
CA THR A 39 -12.22 -2.86 -6.24
C THR A 39 -13.31 -3.91 -6.33
N LEU A 40 -14.57 -3.50 -6.49
CA LEU A 40 -15.70 -4.43 -6.61
C LEU A 40 -15.62 -5.29 -7.87
N GLN A 41 -15.19 -4.72 -9.01
CA GLN A 41 -15.00 -5.46 -10.26
C GLN A 41 -13.87 -6.50 -10.18
N ASN A 42 -12.86 -6.26 -9.34
CA ASN A 42 -11.80 -7.22 -9.07
C ASN A 42 -12.22 -8.33 -8.10
N GLY A 43 -13.42 -8.23 -7.51
CA GLY A 43 -13.92 -9.18 -6.52
C GLY A 43 -13.40 -8.95 -5.09
N ASP A 44 -12.79 -7.78 -4.84
CA ASP A 44 -12.23 -7.42 -3.54
C ASP A 44 -13.20 -6.60 -2.69
N LEU A 45 -12.90 -6.51 -1.39
CA LEU A 45 -13.67 -5.73 -0.44
C LEU A 45 -13.11 -4.31 -0.31
N VAL A 46 -13.96 -3.32 -0.59
CA VAL A 46 -13.63 -1.89 -0.44
C VAL A 46 -13.10 -1.56 0.95
N SER A 47 -13.65 -2.16 2.00
CA SER A 47 -13.19 -1.96 3.37
C SER A 47 -11.78 -2.47 3.60
N VAL A 48 -11.42 -3.62 3.02
CA VAL A 48 -10.08 -4.20 3.12
C VAL A 48 -9.08 -3.30 2.39
N SER A 49 -9.35 -2.92 1.13
CA SER A 49 -8.49 -2.00 0.38
C SER A 49 -8.33 -0.64 1.07
N ALA A 50 -9.42 -0.07 1.60
CA ALA A 50 -9.36 1.20 2.32
C ALA A 50 -8.54 1.10 3.61
N SER A 51 -8.72 0.03 4.38
CA SER A 51 -7.98 -0.18 5.63
C SER A 51 -6.50 -0.48 5.38
N HIS A 52 -6.16 -1.15 4.26
CA HIS A 52 -4.78 -1.35 3.81
C HIS A 52 -4.09 -0.02 3.63
N GLU A 53 -4.62 0.84 2.77
CA GLU A 53 -4.00 2.13 2.52
C GLU A 53 -4.02 3.05 3.75
N LEU A 54 -5.03 2.94 4.62
CA LEU A 54 -5.07 3.69 5.86
C LEU A 54 -3.94 3.27 6.81
N VAL A 55 -3.69 1.97 6.97
CA VAL A 55 -2.59 1.47 7.80
C VAL A 55 -1.25 1.95 7.24
N GLU A 56 -1.03 1.80 5.94
CA GLU A 56 0.22 2.23 5.31
C GLU A 56 0.43 3.74 5.45
N MET A 57 -0.60 4.54 5.21
CA MET A 57 -0.54 5.99 5.36
C MET A 57 -0.32 6.44 6.81
N LEU A 58 -0.90 5.76 7.81
CA LEU A 58 -0.70 6.10 9.22
C LEU A 58 0.72 5.78 9.70
N VAL A 59 1.33 4.73 9.15
CA VAL A 59 2.66 4.26 9.55
C VAL A 59 3.78 4.99 8.81
N ASP A 60 3.67 5.18 7.49
CA ASP A 60 4.65 5.90 6.65
C ASP A 60 3.98 7.04 5.87
N PRO A 61 3.58 8.14 6.53
CA PRO A 61 2.77 9.16 5.90
C PRO A 61 3.52 9.93 4.81
N ALA A 62 4.82 10.13 5.01
CA ALA A 62 5.69 10.84 4.09
C ALA A 62 6.30 9.92 3.02
N ILE A 63 5.92 8.64 3.02
CA ILE A 63 6.31 7.72 1.96
C ILE A 63 7.85 7.67 1.86
N ASN A 64 8.53 7.62 3.00
CA ASN A 64 9.98 7.67 3.08
C ASN A 64 10.60 6.69 4.09
N LEU A 65 9.80 5.94 4.85
CA LEU A 65 10.32 4.98 5.81
C LEU A 65 10.82 3.69 5.16
N MET A 66 11.94 3.21 5.70
CA MET A 66 12.59 1.96 5.31
C MET A 66 13.39 1.40 6.49
N SER A 67 13.51 0.08 6.55
CA SER A 67 14.28 -0.63 7.57
C SER A 67 15.39 -1.47 6.95
N THR A 68 16.49 -1.64 7.67
CA THR A 68 17.40 -2.76 7.42
C THR A 68 16.75 -4.06 7.89
N GLY A 69 17.17 -5.19 7.33
CA GLY A 69 16.56 -6.48 7.65
C GLY A 69 17.56 -7.64 7.71
N PRO A 70 17.09 -8.89 7.51
CA PRO A 70 17.92 -10.09 7.64
C PRO A 70 19.15 -10.09 6.73
N ASP A 71 19.03 -9.54 5.53
CA ASP A 71 20.15 -9.27 4.63
C ASP A 71 20.64 -7.84 4.80
N ARG A 72 21.86 -7.67 5.33
CA ARG A 72 22.49 -6.35 5.57
C ARG A 72 22.68 -5.50 4.31
N ARG A 73 22.57 -6.08 3.12
CA ARG A 73 22.69 -5.36 1.84
C ARG A 73 21.34 -4.95 1.26
N THR A 74 20.26 -5.32 1.93
CA THR A 74 18.88 -5.07 1.50
C THR A 74 18.21 -4.14 2.49
N VAL A 75 17.59 -3.08 1.98
CA VAL A 75 16.66 -2.26 2.77
C VAL A 75 15.24 -2.57 2.32
N TYR A 76 14.34 -2.60 3.27
CA TYR A 76 12.95 -3.01 3.12
C TYR A 76 12.06 -1.78 3.29
N ALA A 77 11.08 -1.62 2.40
CA ALA A 77 10.03 -0.66 2.59
C ALA A 77 9.28 -0.92 3.90
N TYR A 78 8.94 0.14 4.63
CA TYR A 78 8.17 0.04 5.87
C TYR A 78 6.67 -0.03 5.57
N GLU A 79 6.26 -1.02 4.77
CA GLU A 79 4.86 -1.24 4.38
C GLU A 79 4.26 -2.27 5.35
N ALA A 80 3.37 -1.84 6.23
CA ALA A 80 2.86 -2.58 7.37
C ALA A 80 1.75 -3.58 7.03
N ALA A 81 1.04 -3.45 5.92
CA ALA A 81 0.00 -4.36 5.48
C ALA A 81 0.50 -5.32 4.38
N ASP A 82 1.43 -4.88 3.52
CA ASP A 82 1.97 -5.67 2.39
C ASP A 82 2.42 -7.12 2.74
N PRO A 83 3.13 -7.40 3.85
CA PRO A 83 3.61 -8.76 4.15
C PRO A 83 2.49 -9.75 4.48
N VAL A 84 1.28 -9.25 4.78
CA VAL A 84 0.13 -10.01 5.27
C VAL A 84 -1.17 -9.71 4.49
N GLU A 85 -1.09 -8.99 3.38
CA GLU A 85 -2.23 -8.30 2.72
C GLU A 85 -3.44 -9.18 2.35
N ASP A 86 -3.24 -10.48 2.14
CA ASP A 86 -4.31 -11.43 1.78
C ASP A 86 -5.21 -11.77 2.98
N LEU A 87 -4.82 -11.38 4.20
CA LEU A 87 -5.55 -11.66 5.41
C LEU A 87 -6.40 -10.49 5.84
N SER A 88 -7.55 -10.81 6.43
CA SER A 88 -8.45 -9.81 7.01
C SER A 88 -9.11 -10.35 8.28
N PHE A 89 -9.45 -9.44 9.17
CA PHE A 89 -10.20 -9.73 10.39
C PHE A 89 -11.40 -8.79 10.52
N SER A 90 -12.39 -9.18 11.32
CA SER A 90 -13.61 -8.40 11.50
C SER A 90 -13.44 -7.34 12.59
N VAL A 91 -13.80 -6.10 12.28
CA VAL A 91 -13.99 -5.00 13.22
C VAL A 91 -15.45 -4.56 13.12
N ASN A 92 -16.24 -4.81 14.17
CA ASN A 92 -17.67 -4.49 14.20
C ASN A 92 -18.45 -5.03 12.99
N GLY A 93 -18.13 -6.24 12.53
CA GLY A 93 -18.77 -6.87 11.37
C GLY A 93 -18.22 -6.44 10.01
N ILE A 94 -17.27 -5.50 9.95
CA ILE A 94 -16.63 -5.05 8.72
C ILE A 94 -15.25 -5.71 8.59
N ALA A 95 -14.95 -6.30 7.44
CA ALA A 95 -13.63 -6.87 7.18
C ALA A 95 -12.58 -5.76 7.00
N MET A 96 -11.49 -5.85 7.76
CA MET A 96 -10.34 -4.94 7.73
C MET A 96 -9.08 -5.76 7.45
N THR A 97 -8.12 -5.17 6.74
CA THR A 97 -6.84 -5.80 6.44
C THR A 97 -6.10 -6.20 7.71
N ASP A 98 -5.34 -7.28 7.66
CA ASP A 98 -4.31 -7.55 8.66
C ASP A 98 -3.12 -6.58 8.48
N PHE A 99 -2.34 -6.42 9.53
CA PHE A 99 -1.16 -5.56 9.51
C PHE A 99 -0.13 -6.00 10.54
N VAL A 100 1.13 -5.65 10.28
CA VAL A 100 2.26 -5.96 11.14
C VAL A 100 2.54 -4.83 12.13
N TYR A 101 3.03 -5.18 13.31
CA TYR A 101 3.52 -4.23 14.33
C TYR A 101 5.00 -3.90 14.11
N PRO A 102 5.55 -2.86 14.79
CA PRO A 102 6.98 -2.54 14.70
C PRO A 102 7.90 -3.74 14.96
N ALA A 103 7.50 -4.67 15.83
CA ALA A 103 8.21 -5.92 16.12
C ALA A 103 8.54 -6.75 14.87
N TYR A 104 7.75 -6.64 13.79
CA TYR A 104 8.03 -7.28 12.51
C TYR A 104 9.35 -6.83 11.88
N PHE A 105 9.69 -5.55 12.02
CA PHE A 105 10.90 -4.94 11.45
C PHE A 105 12.11 -5.02 12.40
N GLU A 106 11.94 -5.59 13.59
CA GLU A 106 12.94 -5.66 14.65
C GLU A 106 13.63 -7.04 14.69
N MET A 107 14.81 -7.14 14.04
CA MET A 107 15.56 -8.40 13.90
C MET A 107 16.02 -9.05 15.22
N PHE A 108 15.94 -8.35 16.36
CA PHE A 108 16.35 -8.89 17.66
C PHE A 108 15.30 -9.81 18.30
N HIS A 109 14.05 -9.81 17.81
CA HIS A 109 13.02 -10.73 18.31
C HIS A 109 13.25 -12.15 17.84
N LYS A 110 13.11 -13.11 18.77
CA LYS A 110 13.13 -14.54 18.44
C LYS A 110 11.79 -14.96 17.83
N PRO A 111 11.75 -16.04 17.03
CA PRO A 111 10.48 -16.61 16.57
C PRO A 111 9.53 -16.88 17.74
N GLY A 112 8.27 -16.45 17.61
CA GLY A 112 7.22 -16.61 18.62
C GLY A 112 7.42 -15.83 19.92
N SER A 113 8.39 -14.92 20.00
CA SER A 113 8.67 -14.17 21.24
C SER A 113 7.70 -13.01 21.52
N THR A 114 6.99 -12.55 20.50
CA THR A 114 6.00 -11.49 20.58
C THR A 114 4.96 -11.67 19.48
N GLN A 115 3.94 -10.82 19.48
CA GLN A 115 3.01 -10.71 18.38
C GLN A 115 3.61 -9.82 17.29
N PHE A 116 3.60 -10.31 16.04
CA PHE A 116 4.18 -9.60 14.90
C PHE A 116 3.12 -8.98 14.00
N ASP A 117 1.91 -9.52 13.99
CA ASP A 117 0.76 -9.08 13.20
C ASP A 117 -0.53 -9.16 14.03
N GLN A 118 -1.55 -8.41 13.65
CA GLN A 118 -2.83 -8.36 14.35
C GLN A 118 -3.52 -9.74 14.41
N MET A 119 -3.41 -10.57 13.36
CA MET A 119 -4.01 -11.90 13.31
C MET A 119 -3.15 -13.05 13.88
N LYS A 120 -1.95 -12.75 14.42
CA LYS A 120 -1.01 -13.73 15.02
C LYS A 120 -0.60 -14.85 14.06
N LYS A 121 -0.44 -14.54 12.78
CA LYS A 121 -0.01 -15.47 11.73
C LYS A 121 1.47 -15.36 11.41
N VAL A 122 2.07 -14.20 11.65
CA VAL A 122 3.50 -13.98 11.51
C VAL A 122 4.20 -14.52 12.75
N THR A 123 5.23 -15.33 12.53
CA THR A 123 5.93 -16.07 13.60
C THR A 123 7.34 -15.58 13.86
N LYS A 124 7.90 -14.72 13.00
CA LYS A 124 9.25 -14.16 13.15
C LYS A 124 9.39 -12.84 12.37
N PRO A 125 10.38 -11.99 12.70
CA PRO A 125 10.67 -10.77 11.94
C PRO A 125 10.85 -11.04 10.44
N PHE A 126 10.38 -10.12 9.60
CA PHE A 126 10.49 -10.17 8.13
C PHE A 126 9.91 -11.42 7.46
N GLN A 127 9.04 -12.19 8.13
CA GLN A 127 8.32 -13.28 7.47
C GLN A 127 7.22 -12.73 6.58
N ILE A 128 7.25 -13.06 5.30
CA ILE A 128 6.17 -12.75 4.36
C ILE A 128 5.22 -13.95 4.30
N LEU A 129 3.92 -13.72 4.53
CA LEU A 129 2.93 -14.79 4.43
C LEU A 129 2.65 -15.13 2.96
N PRO A 130 2.11 -16.32 2.63
CA PRO A 130 1.97 -16.77 1.24
C PRO A 130 1.28 -15.77 0.30
N GLY A 131 0.34 -14.99 0.82
CA GLY A 131 -0.38 -13.96 0.05
C GLY A 131 0.26 -12.57 0.03
N GLY A 132 1.30 -12.33 0.82
CA GLY A 132 1.96 -11.03 0.91
C GLY A 132 3.20 -10.90 0.02
N TYR A 133 3.77 -9.71 0.04
CA TYR A 133 5.03 -9.36 -0.60
C TYR A 133 5.76 -8.29 0.22
N GLN A 134 6.96 -7.93 -0.22
CA GLN A 134 7.68 -6.80 0.34
C GLN A 134 8.51 -6.12 -0.74
N ILE A 135 8.50 -4.80 -0.73
CA ILE A 135 9.33 -3.98 -1.61
C ILE A 135 10.72 -3.85 -0.98
N VAL A 136 11.75 -4.13 -1.76
CA VAL A 136 13.14 -4.11 -1.30
C VAL A 136 14.02 -3.29 -2.23
N PHE A 137 15.05 -2.67 -1.67
CA PHE A 137 16.11 -2.02 -2.43
C PHE A 137 17.46 -2.67 -2.13
N LYS A 138 18.15 -3.10 -3.18
CA LYS A 138 19.44 -3.78 -3.09
C LYS A 138 20.31 -3.38 -4.28
N GLY A 139 21.53 -2.93 -4.00
CA GLY A 139 22.51 -2.59 -5.05
C GLY A 139 22.00 -1.55 -6.07
N GLY A 140 21.28 -0.52 -5.62
CA GLY A 140 20.78 0.52 -6.52
C GLY A 140 19.46 0.19 -7.23
N THR A 141 18.87 -0.98 -6.97
CA THR A 141 17.69 -1.47 -7.69
C THR A 141 16.55 -1.79 -6.73
N TRP A 142 15.34 -1.34 -7.08
CA TRP A 142 14.10 -1.70 -6.41
C TRP A 142 13.52 -2.99 -7.00
N SER A 143 13.08 -3.90 -6.14
CA SER A 143 12.41 -5.13 -6.52
C SER A 143 11.39 -5.56 -5.46
N GLN A 144 10.74 -6.69 -5.68
CA GLN A 144 9.78 -7.27 -4.76
C GLN A 144 10.18 -8.71 -4.45
N ILE A 145 9.98 -9.10 -3.19
CA ILE A 145 10.02 -10.48 -2.74
C ILE A 145 8.60 -10.90 -2.36
N TYR A 146 8.23 -12.13 -2.70
CA TYR A 146 6.85 -12.62 -2.56
C TYR A 146 6.81 -13.81 -1.59
N GLY A 147 5.73 -13.92 -0.82
CA GLY A 147 5.53 -15.06 0.07
C GLY A 147 5.19 -16.37 -0.65
N SER A 148 4.76 -16.30 -1.92
CA SER A 148 4.53 -17.47 -2.76
C SER A 148 4.70 -17.18 -4.26
N PRO A 149 4.96 -18.22 -5.08
CA PRO A 149 4.87 -18.13 -6.54
C PRO A 149 3.48 -17.71 -7.05
N GLU A 150 2.42 -18.13 -6.37
CA GLU A 150 1.03 -17.81 -6.69
C GLU A 150 0.77 -16.32 -6.52
N LYS A 151 1.21 -15.74 -5.40
CA LYS A 151 1.16 -14.27 -5.19
C LYS A 151 1.95 -13.56 -6.26
N ARG A 152 3.17 -13.99 -6.60
CA ARG A 152 3.94 -13.38 -7.69
C ARG A 152 3.18 -13.38 -9.02
N LYS A 153 2.50 -14.48 -9.36
CA LYS A 153 1.67 -14.59 -10.57
C LYS A 153 0.42 -13.72 -10.52
N ARG A 154 -0.22 -13.57 -9.36
CA ARG A 154 -1.37 -12.68 -9.17
C ARG A 154 -0.94 -11.22 -9.26
N PHE A 155 0.11 -10.85 -8.52
CA PHE A 155 0.72 -9.51 -8.52
C PHE A 155 1.14 -9.07 -9.92
N ALA A 156 1.70 -9.97 -10.75
CA ALA A 156 2.06 -9.64 -12.14
C ALA A 156 0.86 -9.37 -13.06
N ARG A 157 -0.36 -9.76 -12.65
CA ARG A 157 -1.63 -9.51 -13.36
C ARG A 157 -2.41 -8.34 -12.78
N GLU A 158 -2.07 -7.90 -11.56
CA GLU A 158 -2.60 -6.69 -10.96
C GLU A 158 -2.11 -5.46 -11.75
N ASP A 159 -3.00 -4.54 -12.07
CA ASP A 159 -2.63 -3.30 -12.73
C ASP A 159 -2.23 -2.27 -11.66
N ARG A 160 -0.93 -2.22 -11.39
CA ARG A 160 -0.37 -1.41 -10.30
C ARG A 160 0.20 -0.07 -10.76
N ARG A 161 -0.26 0.45 -11.90
CA ARG A 161 0.17 1.77 -12.40
C ARG A 161 -0.19 2.84 -11.37
N GLY A 162 0.80 3.64 -10.96
CA GLY A 162 0.63 4.65 -9.92
C GLY A 162 0.77 4.15 -8.48
N HIS A 163 0.87 2.84 -8.24
CA HIS A 163 1.33 2.38 -6.92
C HIS A 163 2.77 2.80 -6.68
N ARG A 164 3.08 3.12 -5.43
CA ARG A 164 4.44 3.43 -4.96
C ARG A 164 5.48 2.37 -5.33
N SER A 165 5.12 1.09 -5.37
CA SER A 165 6.00 0.01 -5.83
C SER A 165 6.56 0.25 -7.25
N GLU A 166 5.78 0.91 -8.11
CA GLU A 166 6.17 1.33 -9.44
C GLU A 166 6.85 2.71 -9.43
N GLU A 167 6.45 3.63 -8.56
CA GLU A 167 7.15 4.93 -8.41
C GLU A 167 8.59 4.79 -7.94
N ARG A 168 8.84 3.89 -6.97
CA ARG A 168 10.19 3.56 -6.51
C ARG A 168 11.08 3.08 -7.67
N ARG A 169 10.52 2.40 -8.67
CA ARG A 169 11.25 1.96 -9.88
C ARG A 169 11.51 3.11 -10.87
N LYS A 170 10.70 4.18 -10.85
CA LYS A 170 10.89 5.34 -11.74
C LYS A 170 12.09 6.15 -11.27
N ARG A 171 13.12 6.22 -12.11
CA ARG A 171 14.32 7.06 -11.87
C ARG A 171 14.07 8.57 -11.93
N ILE A 172 12.89 9.01 -12.38
CA ILE A 172 12.56 10.42 -12.62
C ILE A 172 11.16 10.70 -12.07
N LEU A 173 11.10 11.44 -10.97
CA LEU A 173 9.89 12.10 -10.50
C LEU A 173 9.64 13.30 -11.42
N LYS A 174 8.49 13.34 -12.09
CA LYS A 174 8.09 14.53 -12.86
C LYS A 174 7.38 15.51 -11.92
N PRO A 175 7.68 16.81 -11.98
CA PRO A 175 6.90 17.81 -11.26
C PRO A 175 5.42 17.67 -11.60
N ALA A 176 4.56 17.80 -10.59
CA ALA A 176 3.12 17.86 -10.82
C ALA A 176 2.80 19.02 -11.77
N SER A 177 2.06 18.74 -12.84
CA SER A 177 1.66 19.75 -13.83
C SER A 177 0.39 20.46 -13.36
N PRO A 178 0.45 21.76 -13.02
CA PRO A 178 -0.74 22.50 -12.57
C PRO A 178 -1.86 22.48 -13.60
N THR A 179 -1.50 22.43 -14.89
CA THR A 179 -2.42 22.37 -16.01
C THR A 179 -3.13 21.03 -16.11
N GLU A 180 -2.45 19.92 -15.82
CA GLU A 180 -3.06 18.58 -15.81
C GLU A 180 -3.97 18.41 -14.59
N ILE A 181 -3.56 18.91 -13.42
CA ILE A 181 -4.39 18.96 -12.21
C ILE A 181 -5.67 19.77 -12.46
N ALA A 182 -5.56 20.96 -13.05
CA ALA A 182 -6.72 21.79 -13.37
C ALA A 182 -7.69 21.11 -14.35
N ARG A 183 -7.17 20.35 -15.33
CA ARG A 183 -7.99 19.58 -16.27
C ARG A 183 -8.69 18.40 -15.60
N ALA A 184 -8.02 17.69 -14.69
CA ALA A 184 -8.61 16.59 -13.93
C ALA A 184 -9.73 17.10 -13.01
N ASN A 185 -9.48 18.19 -12.28
CA ASN A 185 -10.48 18.84 -11.42
C ASN A 185 -11.71 19.29 -12.23
N ALA A 186 -11.49 19.92 -13.39
CA ALA A 186 -12.57 20.36 -14.26
C ALA A 186 -13.40 19.19 -14.85
N ARG A 187 -12.80 18.00 -15.02
CA ARG A 187 -13.53 16.78 -15.42
C ARG A 187 -14.39 16.26 -14.28
N LEU A 188 -13.85 16.18 -13.07
CA LEU A 188 -14.58 15.72 -11.88
C LEU A 188 -15.79 16.60 -11.56
N THR A 189 -15.67 17.92 -11.73
CA THR A 189 -16.78 18.85 -11.53
C THR A 189 -17.86 18.78 -12.62
N ARG A 190 -17.57 18.18 -13.78
CA ARG A 190 -18.52 18.02 -14.89
C ARG A 190 -19.25 16.67 -14.87
N SER A 191 -18.72 15.68 -14.14
CA SER A 191 -19.28 14.34 -14.04
C SER A 191 -20.13 14.09 -12.79
N ALA A 192 -20.18 15.05 -11.86
CA ALA A 192 -21.09 14.97 -10.72
C ALA A 192 -22.53 15.29 -11.17
N PRO A 193 -23.52 14.39 -10.98
CA PRO A 193 -24.92 14.72 -11.20
C PRO A 193 -25.39 15.79 -10.20
N PRO A 194 -26.46 16.56 -10.52
CA PRO A 194 -26.97 17.61 -9.63
C PRO A 194 -27.44 17.09 -8.28
#